data_AF-A0A661DFC4-F1
#
_entry.id   AF-A0A661DFC4-F1
#
_cell.length_a   1.000
_cell.length_b   1.000
_cell.length_c   1.000
_cell.angle_alpha   90.00
_cell.angle_beta   90.00
_cell.angle_gamma   90.00
#
_symmetry.space_group_name_H-M   'P 1'
#
loop_
_entity.id
_entity.type
_entity.pdbx_description
1 polymer ?
#
loop_
_entity_poly.entity_id
_entity_poly.type
_entity_poly.pdbx_seq_one_letter_code
_entity_poly.pdbx_strand_id
1 'polypeptide(L)'
;MGWGYCGQDSVGRDIGYCIEASCDHPGCKYIINRGLGCICGTMHGEDEYSCEKYFCGEHKASLFLEDLVTETVDSEKVQVLILKDLKCYYHMYEEGTTCISCYERNEKYIREEISSLKEKYERIEG
;
A
#
# COMPACT_ATOMS: atom_id res chain seq x y z
N MET A 1 12.96 -23.94 -10.34
CA MET A 1 13.20 -22.56 -10.81
C MET A 1 13.10 -21.66 -9.59
N GLY A 2 14.16 -20.94 -9.26
CA GLY A 2 14.22 -20.13 -8.03
C GLY A 2 14.05 -18.65 -8.35
N TRP A 3 13.29 -17.94 -7.53
CA TRP A 3 13.11 -16.49 -7.60
C TRP A 3 14.31 -15.72 -7.01
N GLY A 4 15.50 -16.33 -6.98
CA GLY A 4 16.69 -15.73 -6.37
C GLY A 4 17.19 -14.50 -7.15
N TYR A 5 17.11 -14.56 -8.48
CA TYR A 5 17.54 -13.52 -9.42
C TYR A 5 16.43 -13.35 -10.46
N CYS A 6 15.70 -12.24 -10.39
CA CYS A 6 14.44 -12.03 -11.10
C CYS A 6 14.52 -11.00 -12.23
N GLY A 7 15.71 -10.43 -12.49
CA GLY A 7 15.92 -9.39 -13.48
C GLY A 7 16.35 -8.09 -12.83
N GLN A 8 15.93 -6.96 -13.42
CA GLN A 8 16.24 -5.61 -12.96
C GLN A 8 14.97 -4.77 -12.83
N ASP A 9 14.97 -3.80 -11.92
CA ASP A 9 13.89 -2.80 -11.83
C ASP A 9 14.02 -1.69 -12.89
N SER A 10 13.10 -0.72 -12.86
CA SER A 10 13.02 0.43 -13.79
C SER A 10 14.30 1.25 -13.89
N VAL A 11 15.11 1.27 -12.82
CA VAL A 11 16.36 2.02 -12.71
C VAL A 11 17.60 1.13 -12.88
N GLY A 12 17.42 -0.14 -13.28
CA GLY A 12 18.51 -1.06 -13.62
C GLY A 12 19.17 -1.74 -12.42
N ARG A 13 18.52 -1.77 -11.25
CA ARG A 13 19.00 -2.48 -10.06
C ARG A 13 18.54 -3.93 -10.11
N ASP A 14 19.44 -4.87 -9.81
CA ASP A 14 19.08 -6.29 -9.73
C ASP A 14 18.01 -6.55 -8.67
N ILE A 15 17.06 -7.43 -8.97
CA ILE A 15 15.93 -7.81 -8.10
C ILE A 15 15.90 -9.32 -7.83
N GLY A 16 15.34 -9.72 -6.70
CA GLY A 16 15.17 -11.12 -6.32
C GLY A 16 15.54 -11.42 -4.87
N TYR A 17 15.17 -12.61 -4.41
CA TYR A 17 15.36 -13.04 -3.02
C TYR A 17 16.83 -13.29 -2.63
N CYS A 18 17.74 -13.43 -3.60
CA CYS A 18 19.17 -13.60 -3.36
C CYS A 18 19.98 -12.30 -3.56
N ILE A 19 19.32 -11.18 -3.87
CA ILE A 19 19.99 -9.88 -4.02
C ILE A 19 20.02 -9.19 -2.67
N GLU A 20 21.18 -9.18 -2.01
CA GLU A 20 21.42 -8.41 -0.79
C GLU A 20 21.41 -6.91 -1.09
N ALA A 21 20.67 -6.14 -0.29
CA ALA A 21 20.59 -4.69 -0.40
C ALA A 21 20.38 -4.06 0.99
N SER A 22 20.67 -2.76 1.10
CA SER A 22 20.24 -1.97 2.25
C SER A 22 18.78 -1.51 2.06
N CYS A 23 18.05 -1.33 3.15
CA CYS A 23 16.78 -0.62 3.14
C CYS A 23 16.91 0.76 2.49
N ASP A 24 15.98 1.12 1.60
CA ASP A 24 15.96 2.40 0.87
C ASP A 24 15.43 3.58 1.72
N HIS A 25 15.09 3.35 3.01
CA HIS A 25 14.73 4.43 3.93
C HIS A 25 15.99 5.25 4.30
N PRO A 26 15.96 6.59 4.19
CA PRO A 26 17.12 7.43 4.49
C PRO A 26 17.71 7.16 5.87
N GLY A 27 18.99 6.80 5.92
CA GLY A 27 19.72 6.54 7.18
C GLY A 27 19.53 5.13 7.76
N CYS A 28 18.65 4.30 7.20
CA CYS A 28 18.53 2.91 7.61
C CYS A 28 19.69 2.06 7.02
N LYS A 29 20.30 1.23 7.85
CA LYS A 29 21.38 0.30 7.44
C LYS A 29 20.97 -1.17 7.52
N TYR A 30 19.68 -1.44 7.72
CA TYR A 30 19.18 -2.80 7.82
C TYR A 30 19.35 -3.52 6.48
N ILE A 31 19.92 -4.72 6.53
CA ILE A 31 20.15 -5.54 5.34
C ILE A 31 18.86 -6.30 5.01
N ILE A 32 18.46 -6.22 3.75
CA ILE A 32 17.26 -6.82 3.17
C ILE A 32 17.62 -7.59 1.91
N ASN A 33 16.61 -8.25 1.33
CA ASN A 33 16.66 -8.67 -0.07
C ASN A 33 15.75 -7.77 -0.94
N ARG A 34 15.95 -7.80 -2.25
CA ARG A 34 15.03 -7.14 -3.20
C ARG A 34 13.95 -8.08 -3.73
N GLY A 35 13.36 -8.87 -2.84
CA GLY A 35 12.16 -9.68 -3.10
C GLY A 35 10.87 -8.94 -2.75
N LEU A 36 9.73 -9.55 -3.08
CA LEU A 36 8.40 -8.96 -2.86
C LEU A 36 8.09 -8.67 -1.38
N GLY A 37 8.68 -9.42 -0.44
CA GLY A 37 8.51 -9.14 0.98
C GLY A 37 9.05 -7.76 1.41
N CYS A 38 10.01 -7.21 0.68
CA CYS A 38 10.62 -5.91 1.00
C CYS A 38 10.14 -4.79 0.09
N ILE A 39 9.47 -5.07 -1.03
CA ILE A 39 9.05 -4.02 -1.96
C ILE A 39 7.92 -3.16 -1.37
N CYS A 40 7.92 -1.86 -1.66
CA CYS A 40 6.71 -1.05 -1.50
C CYS A 40 5.70 -1.43 -2.59
N GLY A 41 4.45 -1.69 -2.25
CA GLY A 41 3.43 -2.11 -3.22
C GLY A 41 3.38 -3.64 -3.38
N THR A 42 2.92 -4.12 -4.54
CA THR A 42 2.70 -5.57 -4.76
C THR A 42 3.74 -6.25 -5.64
N MET A 43 4.33 -5.54 -6.60
CA MET A 43 5.13 -6.12 -7.67
C MET A 43 6.33 -5.24 -8.03
N HIS A 44 7.34 -5.86 -8.63
CA HIS A 44 8.52 -5.14 -9.15
C HIS A 44 8.11 -4.20 -10.30
N GLY A 45 8.57 -2.95 -10.24
CA GLY A 45 8.37 -1.93 -11.27
C GLY A 45 7.41 -0.82 -10.86
N GLU A 46 7.10 0.04 -11.82
CA GLU A 46 6.29 1.24 -11.61
C GLU A 46 4.84 0.81 -11.41
N ASP A 47 4.30 1.09 -10.23
CA ASP A 47 2.86 1.06 -9.99
C ASP A 47 2.42 2.44 -9.43
N GLU A 48 1.14 2.79 -9.61
CA GLU A 48 0.62 4.12 -9.24
C GLU A 48 0.74 4.43 -7.73
N TYR A 49 0.93 3.40 -6.89
CA TYR A 49 0.85 3.49 -5.42
C TYR A 49 2.18 3.16 -4.73
N SER A 50 3.20 2.78 -5.49
CA SER A 50 4.53 2.36 -5.06
C SER A 50 5.59 3.39 -5.46
N CYS A 51 6.66 3.40 -4.69
CA CYS A 51 7.86 4.17 -5.02
C CYS A 51 8.99 3.31 -5.58
N GLU A 52 8.70 2.06 -5.96
CA GLU A 52 9.64 1.06 -6.53
C GLU A 52 10.86 0.72 -5.65
N LYS A 53 10.81 1.14 -4.38
CA LYS A 53 11.89 0.98 -3.41
C LYS A 53 11.64 -0.21 -2.49
N TYR A 54 12.71 -0.62 -1.81
CA TYR A 54 12.72 -1.79 -0.93
C TYR A 54 12.99 -1.37 0.52
N PHE A 55 12.14 -1.83 1.43
CA PHE A 55 12.10 -1.41 2.83
C PHE A 55 12.13 -2.61 3.76
N CYS A 56 12.82 -2.47 4.91
CA CYS A 56 12.71 -3.45 5.99
C CYS A 56 11.33 -3.37 6.66
N GLY A 57 10.98 -4.37 7.45
CA GLY A 57 9.68 -4.44 8.13
C GLY A 57 9.37 -3.21 9.01
N GLU A 58 10.38 -2.55 9.58
CA GLU A 58 10.19 -1.33 10.39
C GLU A 58 9.78 -0.10 9.55
N HIS A 59 10.10 -0.10 8.26
CA HIS A 59 9.77 1.01 7.35
C HIS A 59 8.65 0.66 6.38
N LYS A 60 7.95 -0.46 6.62
CA LYS A 60 6.73 -0.86 5.93
C LYS A 60 5.53 -0.67 6.84
N ALA A 61 4.40 -0.29 6.26
CA ALA A 61 3.13 -0.12 6.94
C ALA A 61 2.01 -0.80 6.14
N SER A 62 0.98 -1.25 6.85
CA SER A 62 -0.22 -1.88 6.29
C SER A 62 -1.40 -0.95 6.43
N LEU A 63 -2.13 -0.71 5.34
CA LEU A 63 -3.40 0.02 5.34
C LEU A 63 -4.55 -0.96 5.57
N PHE A 64 -5.39 -0.68 6.57
CA PHE A 64 -6.65 -1.38 6.79
C PHE A 64 -7.79 -0.43 6.46
N LEU A 65 -8.47 -0.65 5.33
CA LEU A 65 -9.55 0.22 4.85
C LEU A 65 -10.74 0.22 5.83
N GLU A 66 -11.00 -0.92 6.45
CA GLU A 66 -12.06 -1.09 7.45
C GLU A 66 -11.86 -0.14 8.64
N ASP A 67 -10.63 -0.04 9.15
CA ASP A 67 -10.30 0.83 10.27
C ASP A 67 -10.56 2.30 9.90
N LEU A 68 -10.07 2.74 8.73
CA LEU A 68 -10.26 4.11 8.25
C LEU A 68 -11.73 4.48 8.04
N VAL A 69 -12.53 3.55 7.52
CA VAL A 69 -13.97 3.78 7.28
C VAL A 69 -14.74 3.83 8.60
N THR A 70 -14.46 2.93 9.53
CA THR A 70 -15.14 2.89 10.83
C THR A 70 -14.79 4.09 11.72
N GLU A 71 -13.59 4.65 11.60
CA GLU A 71 -13.21 5.90 12.28
C GLU A 71 -13.97 7.14 11.78
N THR A 72 -14.44 7.13 10.52
CA THR A 72 -14.95 8.33 9.84
C THR A 72 -16.46 8.32 9.62
N VAL A 73 -17.07 7.14 9.60
CA VAL A 73 -18.48 6.93 9.24
C VAL A 73 -19.15 6.12 10.33
N ASP A 74 -20.12 6.71 11.05
CA ASP A 74 -20.80 6.02 12.15
C ASP A 74 -21.87 5.02 11.68
N SER A 75 -22.50 5.27 10.53
CA SER A 75 -23.58 4.43 10.01
C SER A 75 -23.04 3.16 9.37
N GLU A 76 -23.28 2.00 9.99
CA GLU A 76 -22.90 0.67 9.47
C GLU A 76 -23.36 0.47 8.02
N LYS A 77 -24.56 0.93 7.67
CA LYS A 77 -25.09 0.80 6.30
C LYS A 77 -24.25 1.60 5.30
N VAL A 78 -23.84 2.82 5.68
CA VAL A 78 -23.00 3.68 4.84
C VAL A 78 -21.57 3.13 4.78
N GLN A 79 -21.02 2.60 5.88
CA GLN A 79 -19.72 1.93 5.89
C GLN A 79 -19.66 0.81 4.85
N VAL A 80 -20.69 -0.05 4.79
CA VAL A 80 -20.75 -1.17 3.82
C VAL A 80 -20.74 -0.67 2.37
N LEU A 81 -21.46 0.41 2.06
CA LEU A 81 -21.51 0.99 0.72
C LEU A 81 -20.15 1.58 0.32
N ILE A 82 -19.52 2.34 1.22
CA ILE A 82 -18.20 2.93 1.01
C ILE A 82 -17.15 1.85 0.81
N LEU A 83 -17.11 0.84 1.69
CA LEU A 83 -16.16 -0.27 1.58
C LEU A 83 -16.32 -1.02 0.26
N LYS A 84 -17.55 -1.19 -0.24
CA LYS A 84 -17.79 -1.81 -1.53
C LYS A 84 -17.20 -1.00 -2.68
N ASP A 85 -17.43 0.31 -2.70
CA ASP A 85 -16.90 1.21 -3.75
C ASP A 85 -15.35 1.27 -3.68
N LEU A 86 -14.79 1.43 -2.49
CA LEU A 86 -13.33 1.50 -2.30
C LEU A 86 -12.64 0.17 -2.60
N LYS A 87 -13.18 -0.99 -2.20
CA LYS A 87 -12.58 -2.29 -2.51
C LYS A 87 -12.61 -2.58 -4.01
N CYS A 88 -13.66 -2.16 -4.71
CA CYS A 88 -13.72 -2.25 -6.17
C CYS A 88 -12.70 -1.34 -6.86
N TYR A 89 -12.50 -0.11 -6.35
CA TYR A 89 -11.58 0.86 -6.95
C TYR A 89 -10.13 0.52 -6.68
N TYR A 90 -9.80 0.22 -5.42
CA TYR A 90 -8.41 0.01 -5.04
C TYR A 90 -7.91 -1.38 -5.36
N HIS A 91 -8.74 -2.40 -5.62
CA HIS A 91 -8.28 -3.76 -5.95
C HIS A 91 -7.18 -4.29 -4.99
N MET A 92 -7.13 -3.74 -3.77
CA MET A 92 -5.91 -3.68 -2.97
C MET A 92 -6.12 -4.38 -1.62
N TYR A 93 -5.17 -5.28 -1.38
CA TYR A 93 -4.52 -5.56 -0.11
C TYR A 93 -5.31 -6.36 0.93
N GLU A 94 -5.42 -7.67 0.70
CA GLU A 94 -5.36 -8.59 1.84
C GLU A 94 -3.93 -8.66 2.42
N GLU A 95 -2.87 -8.34 1.66
CA GLU A 95 -1.47 -8.55 2.11
C GLU A 95 -0.40 -7.55 1.63
N GLY A 96 -0.74 -6.50 0.87
CA GLY A 96 0.31 -5.60 0.34
C GLY A 96 0.71 -4.53 1.34
N THR A 97 2.02 -4.34 1.45
CA THR A 97 2.65 -3.47 2.42
C THR A 97 3.35 -2.33 1.67
N THR A 98 3.02 -1.09 2.03
CA THR A 98 3.65 0.10 1.44
C THR A 98 4.71 0.64 2.40
N CYS A 99 5.62 1.48 1.92
CA CYS A 99 6.50 2.20 2.83
C CYS A 99 5.72 3.28 3.59
N ILE A 100 6.21 3.71 4.75
CA ILE A 100 5.52 4.70 5.61
C ILE A 100 5.14 5.97 4.84
N SER A 101 6.02 6.47 3.96
CA SER A 101 5.71 7.69 3.19
C SER A 101 4.62 7.49 2.13
N CYS A 102 4.55 6.31 1.52
CA CYS A 102 3.47 5.98 0.59
C CYS A 102 2.19 5.71 1.37
N TYR A 103 2.28 5.06 2.53
CA TYR A 103 1.18 4.87 3.47
C TYR A 103 0.54 6.20 3.85
N GLU A 104 1.29 7.17 4.37
CA GLU A 104 0.75 8.48 4.81
C GLU A 104 0.06 9.23 3.67
N ARG A 105 0.65 9.17 2.46
CA ARG A 105 0.07 9.79 1.26
C ARG A 105 -1.23 9.12 0.84
N ASN A 106 -1.22 7.79 0.78
CA ASN A 106 -2.36 6.99 0.35
C ASN A 106 -3.48 7.08 1.39
N GLU A 107 -3.16 7.04 2.69
CA GLU A 107 -4.12 7.23 3.78
C GLU A 107 -4.85 8.56 3.65
N LYS A 108 -4.10 9.66 3.44
CA LYS A 108 -4.69 10.98 3.26
C LYS A 108 -5.68 11.00 2.09
N TYR A 109 -5.28 10.47 0.93
CA TYR A 109 -6.13 10.41 -0.26
C TYR A 109 -7.38 9.55 -0.02
N ILE A 110 -7.21 8.38 0.62
CA ILE A 110 -8.33 7.49 0.96
C ILE A 110 -9.30 8.18 1.93
N ARG A 111 -8.83 8.93 2.93
CA ARG A 111 -9.69 9.68 3.87
C ARG A 111 -10.49 10.79 3.16
N GLU A 112 -9.89 11.47 2.20
CA GLU A 112 -10.59 12.46 1.35
C GLU A 112 -11.70 11.78 0.53
N GLU A 113 -11.41 10.62 -0.07
CA GLU A 113 -12.39 9.84 -0.84
C GLU A 113 -13.53 9.29 0.04
N ILE A 114 -13.20 8.76 1.23
CA ILE A 114 -14.21 8.31 2.21
C ILE A 114 -15.14 9.46 2.60
N SER A 115 -14.60 10.65 2.81
CA SER A 115 -15.40 11.84 3.16
C SER A 115 -16.37 12.20 2.04
N SER A 116 -15.91 12.18 0.79
CA SER A 116 -16.75 12.41 -0.39
C SER A 116 -17.86 11.37 -0.53
N LEU A 117 -17.53 10.08 -0.37
CA LEU A 117 -18.50 8.99 -0.45
C LEU A 117 -19.50 9.03 0.72
N LYS A 118 -19.05 9.39 1.92
CA LYS A 118 -19.93 9.60 3.09
C LYS A 118 -21.02 10.62 2.78
N GLU A 119 -20.65 11.81 2.30
CA GLU A 119 -21.62 12.84 1.90
C GLU A 119 -22.58 12.38 0.79
N LYS A 120 -22.08 11.58 -0.17
CA LYS A 120 -22.91 10.99 -1.23
C LYS A 120 -23.95 10.03 -0.64
N TYR A 121 -23.55 9.10 0.22
CA TYR A 121 -24.44 8.06 0.73
C TYR A 121 -25.38 8.55 1.84
N GLU A 122 -24.95 9.47 2.71
CA GLU A 122 -25.83 10.08 3.71
C GLU A 122 -27.00 10.84 3.06
N ARG A 123 -26.79 11.43 1.88
CA ARG A 123 -27.88 12.05 1.07
C ARG A 123 -28.84 11.05 0.44
N ILE A 124 -28.40 9.81 0.21
CA ILE A 124 -29.24 8.76 -0.38
C ILE A 124 -30.07 8.07 0.72
N GLU A 125 -29.53 8.00 1.94
CA GLU A 125 -30.11 7.29 3.08
C GLU A 125 -31.00 8.17 3.98
N GLY A 126 -30.85 9.50 3.93
CA GLY A 126 -31.69 10.48 4.63
C GLY A 126 -32.94 10.87 3.87
#